data_AF-L1PCT2-F1
#
_entry.id   AF-L1PCT2-F1
#
_cell.length_a   1.000
_cell.length_b   1.000
_cell.length_c   1.000
_cell.angle_alpha   90.00
_cell.angle_beta   90.00
_cell.angle_gamma   90.00
#
_symmetry.space_group_name_H-M   'P 1'
#
loop_
_entity.id
_entity.type
_entity.pdbx_description
1 polymer ?
#
loop_
_entity_poly.entity_id
_entity_poly.type
_entity_poly.pdbx_seq_one_letter_code
_entity_poly.pdbx_strand_id
1 'polypeptide(L)'
;MKPLQLSDFTVDPNDNHIYQAEFEYEEITAEIVLTHEKWDFNRVFKLSESVFANLEKLNNKAKSFLAMIEVGQINEQLEEQGGKKITEEDFKNLTPILKINICDGEIQFYYLMVLGEYFLGVQMSAEDDFNNPNFLYLSIETTLESDAEGQKIFKATDISVYEVTIGNAEKKSLSSTSNNFLQVYDNKNFFEQIVSFFKGLFK
;
A
#
# COMPACT_ATOMS: atom_id res chain seq x y z
N MET A 1 -5.15 13.35 12.56
CA MET A 1 -4.70 12.18 13.35
C MET A 1 -3.51 12.60 14.21
N LYS A 2 -3.33 12.00 15.40
CA LYS A 2 -2.15 12.28 16.25
C LYS A 2 -0.93 11.55 15.67
N PRO A 3 0.26 12.18 15.57
CA PRO A 3 1.47 11.49 15.14
C PRO A 3 1.87 10.43 16.18
N LEU A 4 2.28 9.26 15.70
CA LEU A 4 2.85 8.22 16.55
C LEU A 4 4.14 8.73 17.22
N GLN A 5 4.30 8.37 18.48
CA GLN A 5 5.51 8.58 19.26
C GLN A 5 6.34 7.30 19.25
N LEU A 6 7.64 7.41 19.51
CA LEU A 6 8.51 6.23 19.62
C LEU A 6 8.00 5.22 20.66
N SER A 7 7.41 5.71 21.75
CA SER A 7 6.81 4.88 22.80
C SER A 7 5.61 4.03 22.35
N ASP A 8 5.03 4.36 21.20
CA ASP A 8 3.88 3.64 20.64
C ASP A 8 4.33 2.39 19.87
N PHE A 9 5.63 2.28 19.57
CA PHE A 9 6.20 1.14 18.84
C PHE A 9 6.67 0.03 19.77
N THR A 10 6.34 -1.21 19.39
CA THR A 10 6.88 -2.44 19.98
C THR A 10 7.92 -3.02 19.03
N VAL A 11 9.05 -3.47 19.57
CA VAL A 11 10.10 -4.16 18.80
C VAL A 11 9.70 -5.62 18.62
N ASP A 12 9.86 -6.17 17.43
CA ASP A 12 9.61 -7.59 17.18
C ASP A 12 10.54 -8.44 18.07
N PRO A 13 9.99 -9.44 18.80
CA PRO A 13 10.78 -10.24 19.74
C PRO A 13 11.81 -11.14 19.05
N ASN A 14 11.65 -11.41 17.75
CA ASN A 14 12.53 -12.25 16.96
C ASN A 14 13.48 -11.45 16.07
N ASP A 15 13.17 -10.17 15.80
CA ASP A 15 14.01 -9.28 15.01
C ASP A 15 14.03 -7.85 15.56
N ASN A 16 15.18 -7.44 16.10
CA ASN A 16 15.34 -6.11 16.69
C ASN A 16 15.45 -4.97 15.66
N HIS A 17 15.37 -5.27 14.36
CA HIS A 17 15.30 -4.29 13.28
C HIS A 17 13.85 -3.95 12.88
N ILE A 18 12.86 -4.62 13.46
CA ILE A 18 11.44 -4.46 13.12
C ILE A 18 10.69 -3.82 14.29
N TYR A 19 9.98 -2.73 14.00
CA TYR A 19 9.20 -1.96 14.95
C TYR A 19 7.77 -1.86 14.44
N GLN A 20 6.81 -2.15 15.30
CA GLN A 20 5.40 -2.26 14.93
C GLN A 20 4.54 -1.38 15.84
N ALA A 21 3.55 -0.72 15.27
CA ALA A 21 2.55 0.02 16.02
C ALA A 21 1.19 -0.07 15.32
N GLU A 22 0.13 0.04 16.11
CA GLU A 22 -1.25 0.11 15.62
C GLU A 22 -1.76 1.55 15.75
N PHE A 23 -2.62 1.96 14.83
CA PHE A 23 -3.28 3.26 14.85
C PHE A 23 -4.67 3.20 14.22
N GLU A 24 -5.57 4.05 14.71
CA GLU A 24 -6.93 4.15 14.17
C GLU A 24 -6.97 5.11 12.97
N TYR A 25 -7.51 4.64 11.84
CA TYR A 25 -7.66 5.43 10.62
C TYR A 25 -8.96 5.07 9.90
N GLU A 26 -9.83 6.05 9.62
CA GLU A 26 -11.12 5.83 8.91
C GLU A 26 -11.93 4.64 9.46
N GLU A 27 -12.05 4.55 10.80
CA GLU A 27 -12.82 3.51 11.52
C GLU A 27 -12.24 2.09 11.44
N ILE A 28 -11.00 1.94 10.97
CA ILE A 28 -10.24 0.69 11.03
C ILE A 28 -8.97 0.84 11.87
N THR A 29 -8.62 -0.23 12.59
CA THR A 29 -7.29 -0.38 13.19
C THR A 29 -6.31 -0.77 12.09
N ALA A 30 -5.37 0.12 11.79
CA ALA A 30 -4.31 -0.07 10.83
C ALA A 30 -2.96 -0.33 11.53
N GLU A 31 -2.06 -1.01 10.84
CA GLU A 31 -0.72 -1.32 11.31
C GLU A 31 0.33 -0.45 10.59
N ILE A 32 1.37 -0.04 11.30
CA ILE A 32 2.60 0.42 10.67
C ILE A 32 3.77 -0.43 11.13
N VAL A 33 4.60 -0.84 10.17
CA VAL A 33 5.84 -1.57 10.39
C VAL A 33 7.00 -0.76 9.86
N LEU A 34 8.01 -0.56 10.70
CA LEU A 34 9.27 0.07 10.36
C LEU A 34 10.36 -1.00 10.39
N THR A 35 10.99 -1.24 9.25
CA THR A 35 12.09 -2.20 9.13
C THR A 35 13.37 -1.46 8.77
N HIS A 36 14.44 -1.70 9.51
CA HIS A 36 15.72 -0.99 9.31
C HIS A 36 16.94 -1.96 9.30
N GLU A 37 17.18 -2.65 8.19
CA GLU A 37 18.34 -3.54 8.08
C GLU A 37 19.62 -2.77 7.72
N LYS A 38 19.49 -1.78 6.84
CA LYS A 38 20.59 -1.00 6.27
C LYS A 38 20.61 0.42 6.81
N TRP A 39 19.46 1.02 7.10
CA TRP A 39 19.38 2.36 7.65
C TRP A 39 19.38 2.36 9.18
N ASP A 40 19.75 3.50 9.76
CA ASP A 40 19.50 3.70 11.19
C ASP A 40 18.00 3.93 11.45
N PHE A 41 17.50 3.40 12.56
CA PHE A 41 16.10 3.49 12.95
C PHE A 41 15.57 4.94 12.93
N ASN A 42 16.36 5.93 13.35
CA ASN A 42 15.91 7.33 13.38
C ASN A 42 15.59 7.87 11.97
N ARG A 43 16.25 7.36 10.93
CA ARG A 43 15.91 7.68 9.53
C ARG A 43 14.54 7.13 9.16
N VAL A 44 14.30 5.84 9.40
CA VAL A 44 13.02 5.18 9.08
C VAL A 44 11.88 5.82 9.89
N PHE A 45 12.13 6.14 11.17
CA PHE A 45 11.17 6.82 12.03
C PHE A 45 10.81 8.23 11.51
N LYS A 46 11.77 9.06 11.09
CA LYS A 46 11.49 10.38 10.47
C LYS A 46 10.69 10.28 9.19
N LEU A 47 10.94 9.25 8.38
CA LEU A 47 10.17 8.98 7.19
C LEU A 47 8.72 8.67 7.56
N SER A 48 8.51 7.86 8.61
CA SER A 48 7.18 7.57 9.15
C SER A 48 6.43 8.82 9.61
N GLU A 49 7.10 9.77 10.29
CA GLU A 49 6.47 11.04 10.70
C GLU A 49 5.94 11.82 9.49
N SER A 50 6.71 11.84 8.39
CA SER A 50 6.33 12.51 7.15
C SER A 50 5.15 11.82 6.46
N VAL A 51 5.14 10.49 6.44
CA VAL A 51 4.04 9.66 5.94
C VAL A 51 2.76 9.93 6.73
N PHE A 52 2.83 9.87 8.06
CA PHE A 52 1.69 10.11 8.95
C PHE A 52 1.10 11.52 8.79
N ALA A 53 1.95 12.54 8.68
CA ALA A 53 1.50 13.92 8.47
C ALA A 53 0.73 14.11 7.15
N ASN A 54 0.90 13.20 6.18
CA ASN A 54 0.27 13.26 4.86
C ASN A 54 -0.61 12.05 4.55
N LEU A 55 -0.97 11.23 5.55
CA LEU A 55 -1.59 9.92 5.34
C LEU A 55 -2.89 9.97 4.53
N GLU A 56 -3.79 10.90 4.83
CA GLU A 56 -5.05 11.06 4.09
C GLU A 56 -4.80 11.37 2.61
N LYS A 57 -3.84 12.24 2.32
CA LYS A 57 -3.46 12.57 0.95
C LYS A 57 -2.79 11.39 0.24
N LEU A 58 -1.98 10.61 0.95
CA LEU A 58 -1.35 9.39 0.44
C LEU A 58 -2.41 8.35 0.11
N ASN A 59 -3.33 8.08 1.03
CA ASN A 59 -4.44 7.15 0.87
C ASN A 59 -5.27 7.47 -0.37
N ASN A 60 -5.76 8.71 -0.48
CA ASN A 60 -6.57 9.14 -1.61
C ASN A 60 -5.85 9.01 -2.95
N LYS A 61 -4.53 9.27 -2.98
CA LYS A 61 -3.75 9.20 -4.22
C LYS A 61 -3.40 7.78 -4.62
N ALA A 62 -3.00 6.94 -3.67
CA ALA A 62 -2.77 5.53 -3.93
C ALA A 62 -4.04 4.86 -4.45
N LYS A 63 -5.21 5.11 -3.82
CA LYS A 63 -6.51 4.66 -4.37
C LYS A 63 -6.80 5.21 -5.76
N SER A 64 -6.55 6.50 -6.01
CA SER A 64 -6.74 7.10 -7.34
C SER A 64 -5.85 6.46 -8.40
N PHE A 65 -4.60 6.16 -8.05
CA PHE A 65 -3.66 5.52 -8.97
C PHE A 65 -4.05 4.07 -9.22
N LEU A 66 -4.40 3.33 -8.17
CA LEU A 66 -4.93 1.96 -8.28
C LEU A 66 -6.15 1.90 -9.22
N ALA A 67 -7.07 2.86 -9.08
CA ALA A 67 -8.23 2.98 -9.97
C ALA A 67 -7.88 3.37 -11.42
N MET A 68 -6.70 3.94 -11.67
CA MET A 68 -6.21 4.32 -13.01
C MET A 68 -5.42 3.21 -13.71
N ILE A 69 -5.13 2.10 -13.03
CA ILE A 69 -4.42 0.98 -13.66
C ILE A 69 -5.29 0.40 -14.79
N GLU A 70 -4.67 0.05 -15.93
CA GLU A 70 -5.35 -0.71 -16.99
C GLU A 70 -5.73 -2.10 -16.46
N VAL A 71 -6.95 -2.21 -15.91
CA VAL A 71 -7.57 -3.44 -15.39
C VAL A 71 -7.43 -4.62 -16.35
N GLY A 72 -7.40 -4.36 -17.67
CA GLY A 72 -7.11 -5.36 -18.68
C GLY A 72 -5.76 -6.06 -18.48
N GLN A 73 -4.68 -5.31 -18.25
CA GLN A 73 -3.33 -5.88 -18.05
C GLN A 73 -3.22 -6.65 -16.73
N ILE A 74 -3.89 -6.17 -15.67
CA ILE A 74 -3.95 -6.90 -14.40
C ILE A 74 -4.71 -8.21 -14.60
N ASN A 75 -5.87 -8.17 -15.26
CA ASN A 75 -6.69 -9.36 -15.49
C ASN A 75 -5.99 -10.40 -16.35
N GLU A 76 -5.23 -9.99 -17.36
CA GLU A 76 -4.39 -10.93 -18.14
C GLU A 76 -3.42 -11.70 -17.23
N GLN A 77 -2.68 -10.99 -16.36
CA GLN A 77 -1.74 -11.61 -15.43
C GLN A 77 -2.42 -12.43 -14.33
N LEU A 78 -3.57 -11.98 -13.81
CA LEU A 78 -4.35 -12.72 -12.83
C LEU A 78 -4.92 -14.00 -13.45
N GLU A 79 -5.45 -13.95 -14.67
CA GLU A 79 -5.98 -15.12 -15.39
C GLU A 79 -4.91 -16.20 -15.61
N GLU A 80 -3.69 -15.81 -15.98
CA GLU A 80 -2.56 -16.75 -16.13
C GLU A 80 -2.22 -17.47 -14.83
N GLN A 81 -2.46 -16.83 -13.69
CA GLN A 81 -2.19 -17.36 -12.35
C GLN A 81 -3.42 -18.04 -11.71
N GLY A 82 -4.57 -18.07 -12.41
CA GLY A 82 -5.82 -18.64 -11.91
C GLY A 82 -6.58 -17.71 -10.93
N GLY A 83 -6.19 -16.45 -10.84
CA GLY A 83 -6.87 -15.41 -10.08
C GLY A 83 -8.19 -14.96 -10.72
N LYS A 84 -9.01 -14.25 -9.93
CA LYS A 84 -10.28 -13.71 -10.40
C LYS A 84 -10.10 -12.37 -11.10
N LYS A 85 -10.87 -12.15 -12.17
CA LYS A 85 -10.93 -10.86 -12.85
C LYS A 85 -11.49 -9.79 -11.92
N ILE A 86 -10.88 -8.62 -11.95
CA ILE A 86 -11.34 -7.40 -11.29
C ILE A 86 -11.87 -6.41 -12.33
N THR A 87 -12.63 -5.42 -11.87
CA THR A 87 -13.19 -4.34 -12.66
C THR A 87 -12.75 -2.98 -12.11
N GLU A 88 -12.87 -1.93 -12.90
CA GLU A 88 -12.62 -0.55 -12.44
C GLU A 88 -13.54 -0.15 -11.26
N GLU A 89 -14.76 -0.70 -11.21
CA GLU A 89 -15.72 -0.44 -10.13
C GLU A 89 -15.25 -1.03 -8.80
N ASP A 90 -14.54 -2.17 -8.83
CA ASP A 90 -14.07 -2.84 -7.63
C ASP A 90 -13.05 -2.00 -6.86
N PHE A 91 -12.28 -1.15 -7.56
CA PHE A 91 -11.39 -0.16 -6.94
C PHE A 91 -12.12 0.90 -6.10
N LYS A 92 -13.42 1.12 -6.32
CA LYS A 92 -14.21 2.01 -5.46
C LYS A 92 -14.51 1.39 -4.09
N ASN A 93 -14.42 0.07 -3.98
CA ASN A 93 -14.63 -0.68 -2.74
C ASN A 93 -13.31 -0.94 -1.99
N LEU A 94 -12.22 -0.26 -2.37
CA LEU A 94 -10.97 -0.30 -1.61
C LEU A 94 -11.20 0.23 -0.20
N THR A 95 -10.89 -0.61 0.78
CA THR A 95 -10.80 -0.24 2.19
C THR A 95 -9.81 0.92 2.39
N PRO A 96 -9.89 1.66 3.50
CA PRO A 96 -8.79 2.52 3.92
C PRO A 96 -7.50 1.70 4.11
N ILE A 97 -6.34 2.37 4.19
CA ILE A 97 -5.05 1.69 4.38
C ILE A 97 -5.10 0.81 5.64
N LEU A 98 -4.77 -0.46 5.48
CA LEU A 98 -4.73 -1.43 6.58
C LEU A 98 -3.34 -1.60 7.17
N LYS A 99 -2.32 -1.48 6.32
CA LYS A 99 -0.93 -1.60 6.75
C LYS A 99 -0.03 -0.69 5.94
N ILE A 100 0.97 -0.13 6.60
CA ILE A 100 2.07 0.60 5.97
C ILE A 100 3.37 -0.08 6.36
N ASN A 101 4.18 -0.51 5.39
CA ASN A 101 5.57 -0.87 5.67
C ASN A 101 6.47 0.25 5.18
N ILE A 102 7.43 0.62 6.03
CA ILE A 102 8.51 1.54 5.66
C ILE A 102 9.80 0.78 5.85
N CYS A 103 10.47 0.50 4.74
CA CYS A 103 11.68 -0.30 4.68
C CYS A 103 12.85 0.56 4.16
N ASP A 104 14.05 -0.01 4.15
CA ASP A 104 15.22 0.63 3.55
C ASP A 104 15.01 0.81 2.03
N GLY A 105 14.64 2.01 1.59
CA GLY A 105 14.50 2.31 0.16
C GLY A 105 13.07 2.26 -0.38
N GLU A 106 12.09 1.85 0.44
CA GLU A 106 10.75 1.52 -0.05
C GLU A 106 9.65 1.89 0.95
N ILE A 107 8.50 2.34 0.43
CA ILE A 107 7.26 2.45 1.20
C ILE A 107 6.20 1.57 0.54
N GLN A 108 5.53 0.74 1.34
CA GLN A 108 4.48 -0.17 0.90
C GLN A 108 3.16 0.20 1.58
N PHE A 109 2.10 0.33 0.81
CA PHE A 109 0.73 0.54 1.29
C PHE A 109 -0.12 -0.68 0.99
N TYR A 110 -0.81 -1.19 2.01
CA TYR A 110 -1.65 -2.36 1.91
C TYR A 110 -3.12 -1.98 2.06
N TYR A 111 -3.92 -2.54 1.16
CA TYR A 111 -5.35 -2.39 1.08
C TYR A 111 -6.01 -3.76 0.97
N LEU A 112 -7.28 -3.83 1.35
CA LEU A 112 -8.19 -4.89 0.96
C LEU A 112 -9.28 -4.34 0.04
N MET A 113 -9.68 -5.16 -0.91
CA MET A 113 -10.81 -4.92 -1.79
C MET A 113 -11.78 -6.09 -1.63
N VAL A 114 -13.06 -5.79 -1.39
CA VAL A 114 -14.11 -6.80 -1.24
C VAL A 114 -14.69 -7.14 -2.60
N LEU A 115 -14.55 -8.40 -3.02
CA LEU A 115 -15.03 -8.94 -4.30
C LEU A 115 -16.11 -10.01 -4.04
N GLY A 116 -17.28 -9.56 -3.58
CA GLY A 116 -18.37 -10.47 -3.18
C GLY A 116 -18.01 -11.28 -1.94
N GLU A 117 -17.72 -12.57 -2.09
CA GLU A 117 -17.36 -13.50 -1.00
C GLU A 117 -15.84 -13.66 -0.79
N TYR A 118 -15.04 -12.85 -1.48
CA TYR A 118 -13.58 -12.94 -1.49
C TYR A 118 -12.96 -11.57 -1.21
N PHE A 119 -11.73 -11.56 -0.73
CA PHE A 119 -10.95 -10.35 -0.56
C PHE A 119 -9.73 -10.38 -1.47
N LEU A 120 -9.38 -9.22 -2.02
CA LEU A 120 -8.13 -9.02 -2.73
C LEU A 120 -7.28 -8.06 -1.91
N GLY A 121 -6.18 -8.56 -1.36
CA GLY A 121 -5.10 -7.73 -0.84
C GLY A 121 -4.41 -7.02 -2.00
N VAL A 122 -4.18 -5.72 -1.85
CA VAL A 122 -3.48 -4.91 -2.83
C VAL A 122 -2.35 -4.21 -2.11
N GLN A 123 -1.12 -4.55 -2.48
CA GLN A 123 0.06 -3.83 -2.05
C GLN A 123 0.51 -2.91 -3.18
N MET A 124 0.75 -1.65 -2.83
CA MET A 124 1.46 -0.71 -3.68
C MET A 124 2.80 -0.39 -3.05
N SER A 125 3.87 -0.70 -3.77
CA SER A 125 5.25 -0.40 -3.41
C SER A 125 5.72 0.81 -4.19
N ALA A 126 6.42 1.73 -3.52
CA ALA A 126 7.14 2.79 -4.18
C ALA A 126 8.61 2.75 -3.76
N GLU A 127 9.44 2.34 -4.72
CA GLU A 127 10.89 2.34 -4.64
C GLU A 127 11.46 3.63 -5.25
N ASP A 128 12.72 3.95 -4.94
CA ASP A 128 13.58 4.96 -5.57
C ASP A 128 12.85 6.05 -6.38
N ASP A 129 12.67 7.21 -5.73
CA ASP A 129 12.09 8.44 -6.30
C ASP A 129 10.63 8.36 -6.79
N PHE A 130 9.90 7.29 -6.46
CA PHE A 130 8.43 7.17 -6.60
C PHE A 130 7.95 7.32 -8.05
N ASN A 131 8.84 7.11 -9.02
CA ASN A 131 8.53 7.29 -10.44
C ASN A 131 7.76 6.10 -11.00
N ASN A 132 8.01 4.89 -10.49
CA ASN A 132 7.43 3.63 -10.97
C ASN A 132 6.96 2.76 -9.79
N PRO A 133 5.70 2.90 -9.34
CA PRO A 133 5.19 2.03 -8.28
C PRO A 133 5.01 0.59 -8.77
N ASN A 134 5.36 -0.38 -7.93
CA ASN A 134 5.10 -1.80 -8.14
C ASN A 134 3.81 -2.21 -7.42
N PHE A 135 3.12 -3.22 -7.94
CA PHE A 135 1.87 -3.73 -7.37
C PHE A 135 1.95 -5.23 -7.10
N LEU A 136 1.38 -5.65 -5.99
CA LEU A 136 1.23 -7.06 -5.65
C LEU A 136 -0.22 -7.31 -5.26
N TYR A 137 -0.83 -8.36 -5.81
CA TYR A 137 -2.24 -8.70 -5.59
C TYR A 137 -2.36 -10.04 -4.88
N LEU A 138 -3.00 -10.05 -3.71
CA LEU A 138 -3.12 -11.23 -2.87
C LEU A 138 -4.59 -11.66 -2.89
N SER A 139 -4.93 -12.73 -3.59
CA SER A 139 -6.29 -13.26 -3.51
C SER A 139 -6.45 -14.05 -2.22
N ILE A 140 -7.29 -13.54 -1.33
CA ILE A 140 -7.60 -14.17 -0.06
C ILE A 140 -9.00 -14.78 -0.19
N GLU A 141 -9.05 -16.10 -0.24
CA GLU A 141 -10.31 -16.81 -0.17
C GLU A 141 -10.85 -16.76 1.26
N THR A 142 -12.10 -16.35 1.40
CA THR A 142 -12.75 -16.29 2.70
C THR A 142 -14.02 -17.11 2.71
N THR A 143 -14.29 -17.77 3.83
CA THR A 143 -15.62 -18.28 4.14
C THR A 143 -16.37 -17.27 4.97
N LEU A 144 -17.64 -17.05 4.61
CA LEU A 144 -18.55 -16.25 5.40
C LEU A 144 -19.10 -17.10 6.55
N GLU A 145 -18.74 -16.73 7.77
CA GLU A 145 -19.29 -17.29 9.01
C GLU A 145 -20.18 -16.24 9.69
N SER A 146 -20.95 -16.65 10.69
CA SER A 146 -21.63 -15.73 11.60
C SER A 146 -21.15 -15.98 13.01
N ASP A 147 -20.84 -14.92 13.75
CA ASP A 147 -20.49 -15.07 15.15
C ASP A 147 -21.70 -15.42 16.03
N ALA A 148 -21.46 -15.55 17.33
CA ALA A 148 -22.49 -15.86 18.30
C ALA A 148 -23.62 -14.81 18.37
N GLU A 149 -23.40 -13.60 17.86
CA GLU A 149 -24.35 -12.49 17.82
C GLU A 149 -25.03 -12.33 16.45
N GLY A 150 -24.68 -13.19 15.48
CA GLY A 150 -25.23 -13.19 14.12
C GLY A 150 -24.55 -12.17 13.19
N GLN A 151 -23.44 -11.56 13.62
CA GLN A 151 -22.64 -10.70 12.78
C GLN A 151 -21.86 -11.54 11.77
N LYS A 152 -21.93 -11.16 10.50
CA LYS A 152 -21.17 -11.81 9.43
C LYS A 152 -19.68 -11.55 9.63
N ILE A 153 -18.91 -12.62 9.85
CA ILE A 153 -17.45 -12.59 9.93
C ILE A 153 -16.90 -13.30 8.71
N PHE A 154 -16.01 -12.64 7.99
CA PHE A 154 -15.24 -13.30 6.95
C PHE A 154 -14.00 -13.93 7.57
N LYS A 155 -13.83 -15.23 7.37
CA LYS A 155 -12.66 -15.96 7.84
C LYS A 155 -11.83 -16.36 6.64
N ALA A 156 -10.56 -15.93 6.61
CA ALA A 156 -9.62 -16.39 5.59
C ALA A 156 -9.44 -17.91 5.68
N THR A 157 -9.69 -18.60 4.57
CA THR A 157 -9.54 -20.05 4.44
C THR A 157 -8.36 -20.44 3.58
N ASP A 158 -7.94 -19.58 2.66
CA ASP A 158 -6.73 -19.76 1.87
C ASP A 158 -6.17 -18.41 1.40
N ILE A 159 -4.85 -18.29 1.26
CA ILE A 159 -4.16 -17.10 0.77
C ILE A 159 -3.36 -17.50 -0.47
N SER A 160 -3.88 -17.13 -1.64
CA SER A 160 -3.17 -17.25 -2.91
C SER A 160 -2.50 -15.92 -3.26
N VAL A 161 -1.19 -15.94 -3.44
CA VAL A 161 -0.40 -14.73 -3.75
C VAL A 161 -0.20 -14.64 -5.25
N TYR A 162 -0.61 -13.53 -5.85
CA TYR A 162 -0.45 -13.25 -7.27
C TYR A 162 0.40 -11.99 -7.50
N GLU A 163 1.56 -12.16 -8.11
CA GLU A 163 2.43 -11.04 -8.42
C GLU A 163 2.05 -10.45 -9.77
N VAL A 164 1.73 -9.15 -9.78
CA VAL A 164 1.36 -8.44 -11.01
C VAL A 164 2.28 -7.24 -11.16
N THR A 165 3.30 -7.40 -11.99
CA THR A 165 4.20 -6.30 -12.29
C THR A 165 3.62 -5.49 -13.45
N ILE A 166 3.39 -4.20 -13.25
CA ILE A 166 3.06 -3.28 -14.35
C ILE A 166 4.39 -2.76 -14.91
N GLY A 167 5.07 -3.61 -15.68
CA GLY A 167 6.30 -3.23 -16.35
C GLY A 167 6.00 -2.22 -17.45
N ASN A 168 6.52 -0.98 -17.32
CA ASN A 168 6.47 0.10 -18.32
C ASN A 168 5.25 0.00 -19.25
N ALA A 169 4.06 0.40 -18.77
CA ALA A 169 2.88 0.52 -19.61
C ALA A 169 3.31 1.11 -20.97
N GLU A 170 3.08 0.35 -22.06
CA GLU A 170 3.39 0.84 -23.39
C GLU A 170 2.79 2.23 -23.50
N LYS A 171 3.65 3.24 -23.69
CA LYS A 171 3.24 4.64 -23.82
C LYS A 171 2.26 4.72 -24.98
N LYS A 172 0.95 4.63 -24.72
CA LYS A 172 -0.07 5.20 -25.60
C LYS A 172 0.36 6.64 -25.83
N SER A 173 0.43 7.03 -27.10
CA SER A 173 0.92 8.33 -27.51
C SER A 173 0.30 9.41 -26.64
N LEU A 174 1.15 10.26 -26.07
CA LEU A 174 0.80 11.30 -25.12
C LEU A 174 -0.29 12.22 -25.68
N SER A 175 -1.56 11.93 -25.39
CA SER A 175 -2.61 12.95 -25.37
C SER A 175 -2.55 13.66 -24.02
N SER A 176 -1.58 14.58 -23.90
CA SER A 176 -1.52 15.74 -22.97
C SER A 176 -1.90 15.58 -21.49
N THR A 177 -1.94 14.37 -20.92
CA THR A 177 -2.04 14.15 -19.47
C THR A 177 -1.01 13.11 -19.08
N SER A 178 0.07 13.62 -18.52
CA SER A 178 1.25 12.90 -18.07
C SER A 178 0.91 12.04 -16.85
N ASN A 179 0.62 10.77 -17.09
CA ASN A 179 0.37 9.72 -16.08
C ASN A 179 1.64 9.33 -15.30
N ASN A 180 2.33 10.31 -14.72
CA ASN A 180 3.29 10.05 -13.66
C ASN A 180 2.48 9.99 -12.36
N PHE A 181 2.66 8.94 -11.54
CA PHE A 181 2.21 8.88 -10.14
C PHE A 181 2.46 10.22 -9.39
N LEU A 182 3.50 10.93 -9.82
CA LEU A 182 3.96 12.22 -9.33
C LEU A 182 3.20 13.47 -9.78
N GLN A 183 2.51 13.51 -10.93
CA GLN A 183 1.72 14.70 -11.28
C GLN A 183 0.54 14.91 -10.33
N VAL A 184 0.15 13.85 -9.61
CA VAL A 184 -0.94 13.88 -8.65
C VAL A 184 -0.48 14.41 -7.28
N TYR A 185 0.83 14.57 -7.02
CA TYR A 185 1.36 15.09 -5.74
C TYR A 185 1.39 16.63 -5.63
N ASP A 186 0.24 17.24 -5.33
CA ASP A 186 0.09 18.70 -5.19
C ASP A 186 0.75 19.33 -3.93
N ASN A 187 1.56 18.58 -3.15
CA ASN A 187 2.34 19.12 -2.03
C ASN A 187 3.84 19.00 -2.34
N LYS A 188 4.37 20.00 -3.07
CA LYS A 188 5.80 20.08 -3.43
C LYS A 188 6.71 19.84 -2.24
N ASN A 189 6.39 20.37 -1.06
CA ASN A 189 7.25 20.22 0.13
C ASN A 189 7.34 18.78 0.63
N PHE A 190 6.24 18.03 0.66
CA PHE A 190 6.26 16.63 1.09
C PHE A 190 6.99 15.75 0.06
N PHE A 191 6.66 15.90 -1.22
CA PHE A 191 7.32 15.13 -2.27
C PHE A 191 8.82 15.43 -2.36
N GLU A 192 9.19 16.71 -2.33
CA GLU A 192 10.60 17.12 -2.27
C GLU A 192 11.27 16.62 -0.99
N GLN A 193 10.60 16.57 0.16
CA GLN A 193 11.15 15.99 1.39
C GLN A 193 11.43 14.50 1.26
N ILE A 194 10.47 13.73 0.75
CA ILE A 194 10.63 12.29 0.56
C ILE A 194 11.71 12.01 -0.49
N VAL A 195 11.64 12.64 -1.65
CA VAL A 195 12.66 12.49 -2.70
C VAL A 195 14.02 12.99 -2.26
N SER A 196 14.10 14.12 -1.55
CA SER A 196 15.36 14.61 -0.99
C SER A 196 15.89 13.67 0.09
N PHE A 197 15.01 13.03 0.86
CA PHE A 197 15.38 12.03 1.85
C PHE A 197 16.05 10.84 1.16
N PHE A 198 15.44 10.26 0.13
CA PHE A 198 16.05 9.16 -0.63
C PHE A 198 17.32 9.60 -1.39
N LYS A 199 17.31 10.76 -2.06
CA LYS A 199 18.50 11.29 -2.79
C LYS A 199 19.66 11.66 -1.87
N GLY A 200 19.38 12.03 -0.62
CA GLY A 200 20.41 12.33 0.38
C GLY A 200 21.20 11.10 0.84
N LEU A 201 20.75 9.89 0.51
CA LEU A 201 21.38 8.62 0.90
C LEU A 201 22.56 8.22 0.00
N PHE A 202 22.62 8.74 -1.24
CA PHE A 202 23.62 8.37 -2.25
C PHE A 202 24.71 9.44 -2.47
N LYS A 203 25.03 10.23 -1.44
CA LYS A 203 26.14 11.22 -1.47
C LYS A 203 27.40 10.71 -0.80
#